data_AF-X1FJB2-F1
#
_entry.id   AF-X1FJB2-F1
#
_cell.length_a   1.000
_cell.length_b   1.000
_cell.length_c   1.000
_cell.angle_alpha   90.00
_cell.angle_beta   90.00
_cell.angle_gamma   90.00
#
_symmetry.space_group_name_H-M   'P 1'
#
loop_
_entity.id
_entity.type
_entity.pdbx_description
1 polymer ?
#
loop_
_entity_poly.entity_id
_entity_poly.type
_entity_poly.pdbx_seq_one_letter_code
_entity_poly.pdbx_strand_id
1 'polypeptide(L)'
;EKSVNLKIAKMLEEAQEIGGVKVVSGKWDNLSAEMLREVAEKLKAKLKKGIVVLASVSPNKAFLVAASTQESLSADKIIREVSRLAGGSGGGRWDFAQGGTSESLKVSPALEKLSLIVSQLLHKNR
;
A
#
# COMPACT_ATOMS: atom_id res chain seq x y z
N GLU A 1 12.94 -1.04 16.39
CA GLU A 1 13.36 -0.69 15.01
C GLU A 1 14.01 -1.82 14.20
N LYS A 2 14.90 -2.66 14.74
CA LYS A 2 15.61 -3.73 13.97
C LYS A 2 14.68 -4.69 13.20
N SER A 3 13.56 -5.11 13.81
CA SER A 3 12.57 -5.99 13.17
C SER A 3 11.86 -5.34 11.97
N VAL A 4 11.58 -4.03 12.03
CA VAL A 4 10.95 -3.29 10.92
C VAL A 4 11.89 -3.21 9.73
N ASN A 5 13.16 -2.89 9.96
CA ASN A 5 14.16 -2.78 8.88
C ASN A 5 14.41 -4.11 8.16
N LEU A 6 14.46 -5.23 8.90
CA LEU A 6 14.58 -6.57 8.27
C LEU A 6 13.38 -6.87 7.37
N LYS A 7 12.17 -6.53 7.82
CA LYS A 7 10.96 -6.73 7.03
C LYS A 7 10.89 -5.81 5.81
N ILE A 8 11.37 -4.57 5.90
CA ILE A 8 11.51 -3.66 4.75
C ILE A 8 12.42 -4.27 3.68
N ALA A 9 13.57 -4.82 4.07
CA ALA A 9 14.50 -5.43 3.11
C ALA A 9 13.80 -6.60 2.36
N LYS A 10 13.18 -7.51 3.12
CA LYS A 10 12.44 -8.64 2.56
C LYS A 10 11.32 -8.21 1.61
N MET A 11 10.56 -7.17 1.95
CA MET A 11 9.49 -6.64 1.10
C MET A 11 9.99 -6.10 -0.25
N LEU A 12 11.22 -5.60 -0.31
CA LEU A 12 11.81 -5.12 -1.57
C LEU A 12 12.28 -6.27 -2.45
N GLU A 13 12.72 -7.37 -1.84
CA GLU A 13 13.10 -8.61 -2.53
C GLU A 13 11.85 -9.34 -3.08
N GLU A 14 10.76 -9.34 -2.31
CA GLU A 14 9.48 -9.95 -2.68
C GLU A 14 8.58 -9.03 -3.53
N ALA A 15 9.08 -7.85 -3.92
CA ALA A 15 8.34 -6.89 -4.72
C ALA A 15 7.93 -7.50 -6.07
N GLN A 16 6.65 -7.41 -6.41
CA GLN A 16 6.13 -7.93 -7.67
C GLN A 16 6.36 -6.92 -8.79
N GLU A 17 6.64 -7.39 -10.00
CA GLU A 17 6.72 -6.53 -11.18
C GLU A 17 5.48 -6.69 -12.07
N ILE A 18 4.78 -5.59 -12.34
CA ILE A 18 3.54 -5.56 -13.13
C ILE A 18 3.66 -4.45 -14.17
N GLY A 19 3.68 -4.80 -15.46
CA GLY A 19 3.76 -3.81 -16.53
C GLY A 19 4.98 -2.87 -16.43
N GLY A 20 6.12 -3.38 -15.93
CA GLY A 20 7.35 -2.62 -15.75
C GLY A 20 7.35 -1.67 -14.54
N VAL A 21 6.49 -1.92 -13.55
CA VAL A 21 6.46 -1.16 -12.28
C VAL A 21 6.61 -2.13 -11.11
N LYS A 22 7.31 -1.71 -10.05
CA LYS A 22 7.39 -2.50 -8.82
C LYS A 22 6.19 -2.24 -7.92
N VAL A 23 5.60 -3.30 -7.40
CA VAL A 23 4.47 -3.28 -6.48
C VAL A 23 4.92 -3.94 -5.19
N VAL A 24 4.98 -3.14 -4.13
CA VAL A 24 5.32 -3.60 -2.79
C VAL A 24 4.07 -3.56 -1.94
N SER A 25 3.76 -4.65 -1.25
CA SER A 25 2.64 -4.68 -0.31
C SER A 25 3.01 -5.38 0.99
N GLY A 26 2.30 -5.03 2.06
CA GLY A 26 2.46 -5.75 3.30
C GLY A 26 1.69 -5.17 4.47
N LYS A 27 1.75 -5.89 5.59
CA LYS A 27 1.03 -5.52 6.81
C LYS A 27 1.89 -5.68 8.06
N TRP A 28 1.60 -4.88 9.07
CA TRP A 28 2.08 -5.06 10.44
C TRP A 28 0.90 -5.09 11.40
N ASP A 29 1.11 -5.71 12.56
CA ASP A 29 0.17 -5.65 13.67
C ASP A 29 0.52 -4.46 14.56
N ASN A 30 -0.49 -3.63 14.88
CA ASN A 30 -0.41 -2.55 15.86
C ASN A 30 0.75 -1.54 15.66
N LEU A 31 1.16 -1.31 14.42
CA LEU A 31 2.11 -0.24 14.08
C LEU A 31 1.39 1.12 14.15
N SER A 32 2.04 2.15 14.70
CA SER A 32 1.48 3.50 14.68
C SER A 32 1.31 3.99 13.24
N ALA A 33 0.32 4.84 13.00
CA ALA A 33 0.09 5.40 11.67
C ALA A 33 1.30 6.24 11.19
N GLU A 34 2.01 6.91 12.10
CA GLU A 34 3.25 7.63 11.80
C GLU A 34 4.35 6.69 11.29
N MET A 35 4.67 5.64 12.04
CA MET A 35 5.66 4.65 11.62
C MET A 35 5.29 3.98 10.30
N LEU A 36 4.00 3.66 10.09
CA LEU A 36 3.54 3.06 8.83
C LEU A 36 3.81 3.98 7.63
N ARG A 37 3.61 5.30 7.80
CA ARG A 37 3.91 6.31 6.78
C ARG A 37 5.40 6.40 6.50
N GLU A 38 6.23 6.46 7.54
CA GLU A 38 7.69 6.47 7.39
C GLU A 38 8.20 5.23 6.66
N VAL A 39 7.64 4.06 6.96
CA VAL A 39 8.00 2.80 6.29
C VAL A 39 7.58 2.84 4.81
N ALA A 40 6.38 3.33 4.49
CA ALA A 40 5.92 3.49 3.12
C ALA A 40 6.83 4.43 2.32
N GLU A 41 7.20 5.58 2.89
CA GLU A 41 8.12 6.54 2.27
C GLU A 41 9.52 5.94 2.06
N LYS A 42 10.06 5.23 3.06
CA LYS A 42 11.36 4.53 2.97
C LYS A 42 11.38 3.46 1.88
N LEU A 43 10.28 2.72 1.72
CA LEU A 43 10.13 1.74 0.65
C LEU A 43 10.03 2.43 -0.71
N LYS A 44 9.17 3.46 -0.84
CA LYS A 44 8.99 4.23 -2.08
C LYS A 44 10.31 4.83 -2.56
N ALA A 45 11.09 5.43 -1.65
CA ALA A 45 12.38 6.03 -1.97
C ALA A 45 13.40 5.04 -2.56
N LYS A 46 13.23 3.74 -2.32
CA LYS A 46 14.07 2.67 -2.90
C LYS A 46 13.54 2.14 -4.23
N LEU A 47 12.35 2.55 -4.65
CA LEU A 47 11.77 2.20 -5.94
C LEU A 47 12.14 3.27 -6.97
N LYS A 48 12.61 2.85 -8.16
CA LYS A 48 12.74 3.76 -9.31
C LYS A 48 11.37 4.08 -9.91
N LYS A 49 10.53 3.06 -10.08
CA LYS A 49 9.18 3.15 -10.63
C LYS A 49 8.29 2.13 -9.94
N GLY A 50 7.28 2.59 -9.19
CA GLY A 50 6.43 1.67 -8.45
C GLY A 50 5.46 2.31 -7.47
N ILE A 51 4.78 1.44 -6.74
CA ILE A 51 3.78 1.76 -5.72
C ILE A 51 4.05 0.87 -4.50
N VAL A 52 3.95 1.46 -3.31
CA VAL A 52 3.97 0.77 -2.03
C VAL A 52 2.58 0.89 -1.40
N VAL A 53 2.01 -0.21 -0.92
CA VAL A 53 0.74 -0.21 -0.18
C VAL A 53 0.87 -1.01 1.12
N LEU A 54 0.79 -0.35 2.26
CA LEU A 54 0.98 -0.96 3.57
C LEU A 54 -0.28 -0.85 4.42
N ALA A 55 -0.45 -1.82 5.32
CA ALA A 55 -1.47 -1.77 6.35
C ALA A 55 -0.88 -1.95 7.76
N SER A 56 -1.48 -1.27 8.74
CA SER A 56 -1.33 -1.59 10.16
C SER A 56 -2.67 -2.08 10.67
N VAL A 57 -2.69 -3.31 11.17
CA VAL A 57 -3.91 -4.00 11.61
C VAL A 57 -3.95 -4.05 13.14
N SER A 58 -5.09 -3.66 13.70
CA SER A 58 -5.46 -3.80 15.10
C SER A 58 -6.79 -4.55 15.18
N PRO A 59 -7.19 -5.10 16.34
CA PRO A 59 -8.38 -5.96 16.45
C PRO A 59 -9.64 -5.39 15.77
N ASN A 60 -9.94 -4.11 15.97
CA ASN A 60 -11.18 -3.48 15.48
C ASN A 60 -10.97 -2.38 14.43
N LYS A 61 -9.75 -2.25 13.90
CA LYS A 61 -9.46 -1.23 12.90
C LYS A 61 -8.16 -1.54 12.15
N ALA A 62 -8.02 -0.97 10.98
CA ALA A 62 -6.75 -0.91 10.29
C ALA A 62 -6.52 0.45 9.66
N PHE A 63 -5.26 0.84 9.59
CA PHE A 63 -4.78 2.00 8.85
C PHE A 63 -4.07 1.53 7.61
N LEU A 64 -4.30 2.20 6.48
CA LEU A 64 -3.65 1.92 5.21
C LEU A 64 -2.90 3.14 4.71
N VAL A 65 -1.76 2.91 4.07
CA VAL A 65 -0.95 3.95 3.43
C VAL A 65 -0.55 3.45 2.05
N ALA A 66 -0.65 4.31 1.04
CA ALA A 66 0.00 4.08 -0.24
C ALA A 66 0.92 5.24 -0.61
N ALA A 67 2.03 4.89 -1.24
CA ALA A 67 3.04 5.83 -1.69
C ALA A 67 3.47 5.44 -3.11
N SER A 68 3.32 6.36 -4.07
CA SER A 68 3.58 6.12 -5.49
C SER A 68 4.73 6.98 -6.00
N THR A 69 5.52 6.44 -6.92
CA THR A 69 6.57 7.20 -7.62
C THR A 69 6.07 7.84 -8.92
N GLN A 70 4.83 7.60 -9.35
CA GLN A 70 4.31 8.11 -10.62
C GLN A 70 2.79 8.35 -10.59
N GLU A 71 2.34 9.41 -11.28
CA GLU A 71 0.92 9.79 -11.38
C GLU A 71 0.05 8.74 -12.08
N SER A 72 0.62 8.01 -13.04
CA SER A 72 -0.07 6.91 -13.73
C SER A 72 -0.43 5.74 -12.83
N LEU A 73 0.13 5.68 -11.61
CA LEU A 73 -0.26 4.77 -10.52
C LEU A 73 -0.65 5.58 -9.28
N SER A 74 -1.69 6.40 -9.41
CA SER A 74 -2.15 7.30 -8.37
C SER A 74 -2.46 6.59 -7.05
N ALA A 75 -1.77 6.98 -5.98
CA ALA A 75 -1.90 6.42 -4.63
C ALA A 75 -3.32 6.60 -4.08
N ASP A 76 -3.96 7.76 -4.33
CA ASP A 76 -5.33 8.03 -3.89
C ASP A 76 -6.35 7.07 -4.52
N LYS A 77 -6.22 6.77 -5.83
CA LYS A 77 -7.09 5.82 -6.52
C LYS A 77 -6.93 4.42 -5.94
N ILE A 78 -5.69 3.98 -5.74
CA ILE A 78 -5.38 2.66 -5.18
C ILE A 78 -5.89 2.55 -3.74
N ILE A 79 -5.67 3.55 -2.90
CA ILE A 79 -6.13 3.53 -1.51
C ILE A 79 -7.65 3.56 -1.40
N ARG A 80 -8.34 4.34 -2.24
CA ARG A 80 -9.81 4.33 -2.30
C ARG A 80 -10.32 2.93 -2.60
N GLU A 81 -9.72 2.26 -3.57
CA GLU A 81 -10.15 0.93 -3.99
C GLU A 81 -9.85 -0.15 -2.93
N VAL A 82 -8.62 -0.20 -2.42
CA VAL A 82 -8.23 -1.16 -1.37
C VAL A 82 -9.03 -0.93 -0.09
N SER A 83 -9.22 0.33 0.33
CA SER A 83 -10.00 0.64 1.53
C SER A 83 -11.47 0.26 1.35
N ARG A 84 -12.06 0.52 0.17
CA ARG A 84 -13.44 0.11 -0.15
C ARG A 84 -13.61 -1.42 -0.08
N LEU A 85 -12.67 -2.18 -0.65
CA LEU A 85 -12.68 -3.65 -0.55
C LEU A 85 -12.57 -4.11 0.91
N ALA A 86 -11.79 -3.38 1.71
CA ALA A 86 -11.64 -3.62 3.13
C ALA A 86 -12.81 -3.10 3.99
N GLY A 87 -13.91 -2.58 3.42
CA GLY A 87 -15.06 -2.06 4.19
C GLY A 87 -14.84 -0.68 4.79
N GLY A 88 -13.92 0.11 4.24
CA GLY A 88 -13.52 1.42 4.74
C GLY A 88 -13.42 2.48 3.65
N SER A 89 -12.68 3.54 3.95
CA SER A 89 -12.53 4.71 3.08
C SER A 89 -11.10 5.26 3.14
N GLY A 90 -10.75 6.07 2.15
CA GLY A 90 -9.44 6.72 2.11
C GLY A 90 -9.36 7.79 1.02
N GLY A 91 -8.23 8.49 1.00
CA GLY A 91 -7.96 9.56 0.06
C GLY A 91 -6.56 10.14 0.27
N GLY A 92 -6.22 11.15 -0.53
CA GLY A 92 -4.91 11.78 -0.50
C GLY A 92 -4.55 12.34 -1.87
N ARG A 93 -3.25 12.45 -2.11
CA ARG A 93 -2.67 12.88 -3.37
C ARG A 93 -2.23 11.68 -4.20
N TRP A 94 -1.85 11.92 -5.45
CA TRP A 94 -1.36 10.86 -6.33
C TRP A 94 -0.07 10.21 -5.84
N ASP A 95 0.79 10.97 -5.16
CA ASP A 95 2.10 10.51 -4.67
C ASP A 95 1.98 9.82 -3.32
N PHE A 96 0.95 10.16 -2.55
CA PHE A 96 0.74 9.64 -1.22
C PHE A 96 -0.72 9.73 -0.76
N ALA A 97 -1.24 8.62 -0.26
CA ALA A 97 -2.62 8.52 0.20
C ALA A 97 -2.76 7.61 1.42
N GLN A 98 -3.86 7.79 2.14
CA GLN A 98 -4.13 7.10 3.39
C GLN A 98 -5.59 6.70 3.49
N GLY A 99 -5.83 5.60 4.19
CA GLY A 99 -7.16 5.09 4.42
C GLY A 99 -7.28 4.36 5.73
N GLY A 100 -8.49 3.91 6.01
CA GLY A 100 -8.78 3.13 7.20
C GLY A 100 -10.05 2.33 7.02
N THR A 101 -10.17 1.28 7.83
CA THR A 101 -11.37 0.46 7.95
C THR A 101 -11.55 0.03 9.39
N SER A 102 -12.80 -0.20 9.81
CA SER A 102 -13.12 -0.90 11.05
C SER A 102 -13.14 -2.42 10.88
N GLU A 103 -13.11 -2.91 9.63
CA GLU A 103 -13.14 -4.34 9.29
C GLU A 103 -11.72 -4.89 9.06
N SER A 104 -10.94 -4.97 10.14
CA SER A 104 -9.54 -5.43 10.15
C SER A 104 -9.31 -6.74 9.40
N LEU A 105 -10.27 -7.68 9.47
CA LEU A 105 -10.20 -8.99 8.81
C LEU A 105 -10.28 -8.91 7.27
N LYS A 106 -10.92 -7.88 6.71
CA LYS A 106 -11.03 -7.69 5.25
C LYS A 106 -9.77 -7.10 4.61
N VAL A 107 -8.81 -6.62 5.41
CA VAL A 107 -7.58 -5.99 4.92
C VAL A 107 -6.70 -6.96 4.14
N SER A 108 -6.53 -8.20 4.63
CA SER A 108 -5.65 -9.17 3.93
C SER A 108 -6.23 -9.55 2.56
N PRO A 109 -7.52 -9.95 2.45
CA PRO A 109 -8.16 -10.16 1.16
C PRO A 109 -8.13 -8.93 0.23
N ALA A 110 -8.23 -7.71 0.79
CA ALA A 110 -8.15 -6.49 -0.01
C ALA A 110 -6.75 -6.26 -0.60
N LEU A 111 -5.68 -6.51 0.18
CA LEU A 111 -4.29 -6.42 -0.30
C LEU A 111 -3.97 -7.49 -1.36
N GLU A 112 -4.56 -8.68 -1.27
CA GLU A 112 -4.40 -9.73 -2.29
C GLU A 112 -4.94 -9.30 -3.67
N LYS A 113 -5.89 -8.36 -3.72
CA LYS A 113 -6.41 -7.78 -4.98
C LYS A 113 -5.53 -6.68 -5.55
N LEU A 114 -4.46 -6.26 -4.85
CA LEU A 114 -3.63 -5.13 -5.28
C LEU A 114 -3.01 -5.32 -6.67
N SER A 115 -2.53 -6.52 -6.99
CA SER A 115 -1.94 -6.81 -8.31
C SER A 115 -2.94 -6.59 -9.45
N LEU A 116 -4.19 -7.00 -9.25
CA LEU A 116 -5.29 -6.78 -10.18
C LEU A 116 -5.62 -5.29 -10.30
N ILE A 117 -5.74 -4.57 -9.19
CA ILE A 117 -6.03 -3.13 -9.15
C ILE A 117 -4.96 -2.36 -9.93
N VAL A 118 -3.68 -2.65 -9.65
CA VAL A 118 -2.55 -2.01 -10.35
C VAL A 118 -2.60 -2.30 -11.85
N SER A 119 -2.81 -3.56 -12.24
CA SER A 119 -2.91 -3.95 -13.65
C SER A 119 -4.02 -3.19 -14.39
N GLN A 120 -5.19 -3.06 -13.75
CA GLN A 120 -6.32 -2.32 -14.32
C GLN A 120 -6.02 -0.82 -14.43
N LEU A 121 -5.35 -0.23 -13.44
CA LEU A 121 -5.02 1.19 -13.45
C LEU A 121 -4.02 1.54 -14.57
N LEU A 122 -3.05 0.66 -14.81
CA LEU A 122 -2.09 0.80 -15.91
C LEU A 122 -2.76 0.73 -17.28
N HIS A 123 -3.77 -0.13 -17.45
CA HIS A 123 -4.48 -0.25 -18.72
C HIS A 123 -5.48 0.87 -18.98
N LYS A 124 -6.10 1.44 -17.94
CA LYS A 124 -7.03 2.57 -18.08
C LYS A 124 -6.36 3.89 -18.46
N ASN A 125 -5.07 4.03 -18.19
CA ASN A 125 -4.27 5.23 -18.48
C ASN A 125 -3.48 5.12 -19.80
N ARG A 126 -3.74 4.11 -20.62
CA ARG A 126 -3.22 3.97 -21.99
C ARG A 126 -4.28 4.39 -22.98
#